data_AF-A0A538L9Q0-F1
#
_entry.id   AF-A0A538L9Q0-F1
#
_cell.length_a   1.000
_cell.length_b   1.000
_cell.length_c   1.000
_cell.angle_alpha   90.00
_cell.angle_beta   90.00
_cell.angle_gamma   90.00
#
_symmetry.space_group_name_H-M   'P 1'
#
loop_
_entity.id
_entity.type
_entity.pdbx_description
1 polymer ?
#
loop_
_entity_poly.entity_id
_entity_poly.type
_entity_poly.pdbx_seq_one_letter_code
_entity_poly.pdbx_strand_id
1 'polypeptide(L)'
;MLLAALSTGHKIGLAVVAAVFIAFALTSSFLAPRRRPDFPGKNGLSVFVIASIFLFASMLSAVIVFGSESEAKGAGAAAQGVAVQVKEVEYKITLSTHKVKHGTVTFSVQNAGKIAHNLTIQGGKHTANIA
;
A
#
# COMPACT_ATOMS: atom_id res chain seq x y z
N MET A 1 5.65 -24.63 -1.80
CA MET A 1 6.17 -24.12 -0.52
C MET A 1 6.95 -22.85 -0.83
N LEU A 2 6.34 -21.66 -0.94
CA LEU A 2 5.53 -21.02 0.10
C LEU A 2 6.36 -20.84 1.38
N LEU A 3 7.59 -20.34 1.23
CA LEU A 3 8.25 -19.51 2.26
C LEU A 3 7.25 -18.41 2.60
N ALA A 4 6.46 -18.71 3.63
CA ALA A 4 5.30 -17.97 4.05
C ALA A 4 5.69 -16.53 4.34
N ALA A 5 4.93 -15.59 3.74
CA ALA A 5 4.87 -14.18 4.10
C ALA A 5 6.23 -13.48 4.19
N LEU A 6 6.53 -12.57 3.23
CA LEU A 6 7.43 -11.42 3.41
C LEU A 6 7.61 -11.16 4.90
N SER A 7 8.78 -11.51 5.45
CA SER A 7 8.94 -11.65 6.91
C SER A 7 8.31 -10.42 7.54
N THR A 8 7.50 -10.60 8.59
CA THR A 8 6.83 -9.48 9.27
C THR A 8 7.79 -8.30 9.48
N GLY A 9 9.08 -8.57 9.68
CA GLY A 9 10.18 -7.60 9.71
C GLY A 9 10.28 -6.64 8.50
N HIS A 10 10.11 -7.08 7.25
CA HIS A 10 10.24 -6.19 6.08
C HIS A 10 9.04 -5.23 5.96
N LYS A 11 7.81 -5.72 6.17
CA LYS A 11 6.60 -4.88 6.19
C LYS A 11 6.63 -3.89 7.35
N ILE A 12 7.05 -4.34 8.53
CA ILE A 12 7.18 -3.50 9.72
C ILE A 12 8.29 -2.48 9.51
N GLY A 13 9.44 -2.88 8.96
CA GLY A 13 10.55 -1.98 8.65
C GLY A 13 10.15 -0.85 7.73
N LEU A 14 9.48 -1.16 6.61
CA LEU A 14 9.00 -0.15 5.68
C LEU A 14 7.91 0.76 6.30
N ALA A 15 6.99 0.19 7.07
CA ALA A 15 5.95 0.96 7.75
C ALA A 15 6.53 1.91 8.81
N VAL A 16 7.55 1.50 9.55
CA VAL A 16 8.24 2.33 10.55
C VAL A 16 8.97 3.48 9.88
N VAL A 17 9.73 3.22 8.81
CA VAL A 17 10.44 4.28 8.06
C VAL A 17 9.44 5.30 7.51
N ALA A 18 8.33 4.83 6.93
CA ALA A 18 7.26 5.70 6.45
C ALA A 18 6.62 6.53 7.57
N ALA A 19 6.33 5.92 8.73
CA ALA A 19 5.75 6.62 9.87
C ALA A 19 6.67 7.72 10.42
N VAL A 20 7.98 7.46 10.48
CA VAL A 20 9.00 8.45 10.90
C VAL A 20 9.03 9.62 9.91
N PHE A 21 9.01 9.35 8.61
CA PHE A 21 8.93 10.38 7.57
C PHE A 21 7.68 11.25 7.70
N ILE A 22 6.52 10.62 7.87
CA ILE A 22 5.24 11.33 8.00
C ILE A 22 5.24 12.18 9.27
N ALA A 23 5.69 11.64 10.41
CA ALA A 23 5.76 12.39 11.66
C ALA A 23 6.71 13.59 11.56
N PHE A 24 7.88 13.42 10.93
CA PHE A 24 8.82 14.52 10.69
C PHE A 24 8.25 15.58 9.76
N ALA A 25 7.59 15.17 8.66
CA ALA A 25 6.96 16.07 7.70
C ALA A 25 5.80 16.87 8.35
N LEU A 26 4.91 16.21 9.09
CA LEU A 26 3.79 16.88 9.76
C LEU A 26 4.28 17.82 10.86
N THR A 27 5.30 17.39 11.62
CA THR A 27 5.88 18.21 12.68
C THR A 27 6.59 19.43 12.10
N SER A 28 7.35 19.28 11.03
CA SER A 28 8.05 20.39 10.38
C SER A 28 7.13 21.31 9.56
N SER A 29 6.06 20.79 8.97
CA SER A 29 5.17 21.57 8.10
C SER A 29 4.00 22.23 8.84
N PHE A 30 3.50 21.63 9.92
CA PHE A 30 2.31 22.14 10.61
C PHE A 30 2.58 22.50 12.06
N LEU A 31 3.30 21.64 12.79
CA LEU A 31 3.43 21.80 14.25
C LEU A 31 4.51 22.83 14.63
N ALA A 32 5.66 22.78 13.96
CA ALA A 32 6.76 23.70 14.19
C ALA A 32 6.44 25.13 13.73
N PRO A 33 5.84 25.37 12.54
CA PRO A 33 5.43 26.71 12.12
C PRO A 33 4.33 27.29 13.02
N ARG A 34 3.43 26.44 13.55
CA ARG A 34 2.37 26.90 14.45
C ARG A 34 2.87 27.25 15.85
N ARG A 35 3.96 26.66 16.32
CA ARG A 35 4.56 26.96 17.65
C ARG A 35 5.70 27.97 17.60
N ARG A 36 6.34 28.13 16.44
CA ARG A 36 7.43 29.08 16.19
C ARG A 36 7.24 29.68 14.79
N PRO A 37 6.79 30.94 14.68
CA PRO A 37 6.59 31.61 13.39
C PRO A 37 7.87 31.66 12.54
N ASP A 38 9.03 31.69 13.21
CA ASP A 38 10.34 31.78 12.58
C ASP A 38 10.93 30.41 12.15
N PHE A 39 10.16 29.33 12.04
CA PHE A 39 10.70 28.01 11.59
C PHE A 39 10.92 27.96 10.06
N PRO A 40 12.03 27.40 9.53
CA PRO A 40 13.17 26.74 10.20
C PRO A 40 14.18 27.72 10.80
N GLY A 41 14.06 29.01 10.49
CA GLY A 41 14.83 30.10 11.07
C GLY A 41 16.31 30.08 10.69
N LYS A 42 16.95 31.24 10.78
CA LYS A 42 18.38 31.40 10.48
C LYS A 42 19.30 30.46 11.30
N ASN A 43 18.89 30.11 12.53
CA ASN A 43 19.68 29.24 13.42
C ASN A 43 19.24 27.76 13.40
N GLY A 44 18.03 27.45 12.93
CA GLY A 44 17.50 26.07 12.88
C GLY A 44 17.59 25.44 11.50
N LEU A 45 17.88 26.22 10.45
CA LEU A 45 17.99 25.76 9.08
C LEU A 45 19.03 24.64 8.93
N SER A 46 20.24 24.80 9.48
CA SER A 46 21.29 23.78 9.37
C SER A 46 20.88 22.45 10.01
N VAL A 47 20.24 22.50 11.18
CA VAL A 47 19.75 21.29 11.87
C VAL A 47 18.64 20.62 11.06
N PHE A 48 17.71 21.41 10.51
CA PHE A 48 16.64 20.90 9.65
C PHE A 48 17.18 20.25 8.38
N VAL A 49 18.17 20.87 7.74
CA VAL A 49 18.82 20.34 6.54
C VAL A 49 19.56 19.04 6.85
N ILE A 50 20.33 18.97 7.94
CA ILE A 50 21.03 17.75 8.36
C ILE A 50 20.03 16.62 8.64
N ALA A 51 18.96 16.90 9.38
CA ALA A 51 17.91 15.93 9.65
C ALA A 51 17.24 15.42 8.35
N SER A 52 16.97 16.32 7.41
CA SER A 52 16.37 15.99 6.12
C SER A 52 17.28 15.12 5.26
N ILE A 53 18.58 15.42 5.21
CA ILE A 53 19.57 14.62 4.47
C ILE A 53 19.70 13.21 5.08
N PHE A 54 19.77 13.12 6.40
CA PHE A 54 19.84 11.84 7.10
C PHE A 54 18.60 10.97 6.82
N LEU A 55 17.42 11.58 6.91
CA LEU A 55 16.14 10.93 6.68
C LEU A 55 16.04 10.47 5.20
N PHE A 56 16.47 11.30 4.25
CA PHE A 56 16.55 10.96 2.83
C PHE A 56 17.48 9.77 2.57
N ALA A 57 18.69 9.78 3.12
CA ALA A 57 19.62 8.65 3.00
C ALA A 57 19.04 7.37 3.59
N SER A 58 18.36 7.47 4.74
CA SER A 58 17.68 6.35 5.38
C SER A 58 16.58 5.74 4.49
N MET A 59 15.83 6.57 3.75
CA MET A 59 14.83 6.09 2.80
C MET A 59 15.46 5.40 1.59
N LEU A 60 16.56 5.93 1.05
CA LEU A 60 17.29 5.26 -0.03
C LEU A 60 17.81 3.90 0.40
N SER A 61 18.42 3.79 1.59
CA SER A 61 18.83 2.52 2.16
C SER A 61 17.65 1.57 2.36
N ALA A 62 16.51 2.07 2.84
CA ALA A 62 15.30 1.27 2.99
C ALA A 62 14.79 0.74 1.64
N VAL A 63 14.80 1.55 0.57
CA VAL A 63 14.38 1.11 -0.77
C VAL A 63 15.36 0.09 -1.36
N ILE A 64 16.67 0.23 -1.15
CA ILE A 64 17.65 -0.74 -1.64
C ILE A 64 17.48 -2.09 -0.93
N VAL A 65 17.17 -2.09 0.37
CA VAL A 65 17.02 -3.30 1.19
C VAL A 65 15.62 -3.93 1.07
N PHE A 66 14.56 -3.13 0.96
CA PHE A 66 13.16 -3.57 1.03
C PHE A 66 12.36 -3.35 -0.26
N GLY A 67 12.90 -2.61 -1.24
CA GLY A 67 12.19 -2.17 -2.45
C GLY A 67 12.12 -3.20 -3.57
N SER A 68 12.92 -4.27 -3.53
CA SER A 68 12.91 -5.34 -4.54
C SER A 68 11.63 -6.20 -4.51
N GLU A 69 10.84 -6.17 -3.43
CA GLU A 69 9.61 -6.97 -3.30
C GLU A 69 8.32 -6.11 -3.25
N SER A 70 8.42 -4.78 -3.44
CA SER A 70 7.31 -3.84 -3.25
C SER A 70 6.86 -3.14 -4.54
N GLU A 71 6.68 -3.86 -5.64
CA GLU A 71 6.04 -3.29 -6.84
C GLU A 71 4.50 -3.12 -6.68
N ALA A 72 3.90 -3.53 -5.55
CA ALA A 72 2.45 -3.52 -5.39
C ALA A 72 1.84 -2.37 -4.56
N LYS A 73 2.61 -1.40 -4.04
CA LYS A 73 2.05 -0.31 -3.20
C LYS A 73 2.61 1.09 -3.47
N GLY A 74 3.26 1.27 -4.62
CA GLY A 74 3.69 2.57 -5.12
C GLY A 74 2.77 3.11 -6.22
N ALA A 75 1.46 3.12 -6.01
CA ALA A 75 0.53 3.88 -6.84
C ALA A 75 -0.34 4.69 -5.89
N GLY A 76 -0.67 5.92 -6.28
CA GLY A 76 -1.32 6.92 -5.42
C GLY A 76 -2.57 6.40 -4.73
N ALA A 77 -3.13 7.23 -3.85
CA ALA A 77 -4.47 7.03 -3.32
C ALA A 77 -5.51 7.04 -4.47
N ALA A 78 -5.53 5.99 -5.29
CA ALA A 78 -6.69 5.58 -6.02
C ALA A 78 -7.72 5.25 -4.95
N ALA A 79 -8.90 5.85 -5.09
CA ALA A 79 -10.05 5.57 -4.26
C ALA A 79 -10.06 4.08 -3.91
N GLN A 80 -10.10 3.75 -2.62
CA GLN A 80 -10.22 2.39 -2.13
C GLN A 80 -11.53 1.83 -2.70
N GLY A 81 -11.44 1.27 -3.90
CA GLY A 81 -12.56 0.60 -4.55
C GLY A 81 -12.99 -0.53 -3.63
N VAL A 82 -14.29 -0.80 -3.59
CA VAL A 82 -14.80 -1.89 -2.75
C VAL A 82 -14.23 -3.20 -3.31
N ALA A 83 -13.43 -3.89 -2.50
CA ALA A 83 -12.93 -5.20 -2.85
C ALA A 83 -13.99 -6.26 -2.57
N VAL A 84 -14.45 -6.95 -3.61
CA VAL A 84 -15.33 -8.11 -3.50
C VAL A 84 -14.47 -9.36 -3.67
N GLN A 85 -14.37 -10.15 -2.62
CA GLN A 85 -13.63 -11.42 -2.68
C GLN A 85 -14.50 -12.44 -3.39
N VAL A 86 -13.96 -13.09 -4.41
CA VAL A 86 -14.63 -14.13 -5.19
C VAL A 86 -13.85 -15.42 -5.04
N LYS A 87 -14.50 -16.43 -4.46
CA LYS A 87 -13.94 -17.78 -4.34
C LYS A 87 -14.71 -18.72 -5.25
N GLU A 88 -13.99 -19.30 -6.20
CA GLU A 88 -14.52 -20.24 -7.17
C GLU A 88 -14.07 -21.65 -6.77
N VAL A 89 -15.03 -22.58 -6.66
CA VAL A 89 -14.81 -24.02 -6.52
C VAL A 89 -15.71 -24.72 -7.52
N GLU A 90 -15.50 -26.00 -7.78
CA GLU A 90 -16.22 -26.74 -8.82
C GLU A 90 -17.74 -26.46 -8.76
N TYR A 91 -18.23 -25.80 -9.82
CA TYR A 91 -19.63 -25.44 -10.02
C TYR A 91 -20.24 -24.49 -8.96
N LYS A 92 -19.42 -23.75 -8.22
CA LYS A 92 -19.87 -22.80 -7.19
C LYS A 92 -18.99 -21.57 -7.09
N ILE A 93 -19.64 -20.41 -7.06
CA ILE A 93 -19.00 -19.11 -6.85
C ILE A 93 -19.49 -18.55 -5.51
N THR A 94 -18.57 -18.10 -4.66
CA THR A 94 -18.88 -17.47 -3.38
C THR A 94 -18.36 -16.04 -3.38
N LEU A 95 -19.23 -15.07 -3.10
CA LEU A 95 -18.91 -13.65 -3.01
C LEU A 95 -18.93 -13.20 -1.55
N SER A 96 -18.00 -12.31 -1.15
CA SER A 96 -18.04 -11.69 0.18
C SER A 96 -19.24 -10.75 0.37
N THR A 97 -19.79 -10.20 -0.71
CA THR A 97 -21.01 -9.38 -0.72
C THR A 97 -21.70 -9.46 -2.07
N HIS A 98 -23.03 -9.33 -2.06
CA HIS A 98 -23.86 -9.20 -3.27
C HIS A 98 -24.32 -7.76 -3.50
N LYS A 99 -23.94 -6.84 -2.61
CA LYS A 99 -24.29 -5.43 -2.67
C LYS A 99 -23.03 -4.59 -2.55
N VAL A 100 -22.85 -3.69 -3.51
CA VAL A 100 -21.76 -2.72 -3.53
C VAL A 100 -22.36 -1.35 -3.80
N LYS A 101 -21.74 -0.31 -3.23
CA LYS A 101 -22.08 1.06 -3.62
C LYS A 101 -21.53 1.32 -5.02
N HIS A 102 -22.22 2.17 -5.78
CA HIS A 102 -21.70 2.68 -7.05
C HIS A 102 -20.29 3.28 -6.88
N GLY A 103 -19.46 3.12 -7.91
CA GLY A 103 -18.05 3.53 -7.90
C GLY A 103 -17.13 2.40 -8.36
N THR A 104 -15.82 2.56 -8.11
CA THR A 104 -14.83 1.54 -8.46
C THR A 104 -15.01 0.31 -7.57
N VAL A 105 -15.19 -0.86 -8.19
CA VAL A 105 -15.30 -2.16 -7.50
C VAL A 105 -14.22 -3.07 -8.06
N THR A 106 -13.47 -3.71 -7.17
CA THR A 106 -12.41 -4.65 -7.53
C THR A 106 -12.83 -6.05 -7.12
N PHE A 107 -13.02 -6.93 -8.10
CA PHE A 107 -13.26 -8.36 -7.83
C PHE A 107 -11.92 -9.08 -7.70
N SER A 108 -11.60 -9.52 -6.48
CA SER A 108 -10.40 -10.32 -6.21
C SER A 108 -10.78 -11.79 -6.34
N VAL A 109 -10.46 -12.37 -7.50
CA VAL A 109 -10.86 -13.73 -7.86
C VAL A 109 -9.79 -14.73 -7.46
N GLN A 110 -10.21 -15.78 -6.76
CA GLN A 110 -9.37 -16.91 -6.36
C GLN A 110 -10.03 -18.21 -6.81
N ASN A 111 -9.29 -19.00 -7.59
CA ASN A 111 -9.61 -20.41 -7.78
C ASN A 111 -9.22 -21.18 -6.52
N ALA A 112 -10.18 -21.87 -5.92
CA ALA A 112 -10.01 -22.75 -4.78
C ALA A 112 -10.44 -24.20 -5.09
N GLY A 113 -10.76 -24.49 -6.34
CA GLY A 113 -10.98 -25.83 -6.88
C GLY A 113 -9.69 -26.46 -7.40
N LYS A 114 -9.88 -27.51 -8.20
CA LYS A 114 -8.87 -28.34 -8.85
C LYS A 114 -8.88 -28.22 -10.38
N ILE A 115 -9.92 -27.62 -10.94
CA ILE A 115 -10.02 -27.33 -12.38
C ILE A 115 -9.99 -25.82 -12.62
N ALA A 116 -9.57 -25.41 -13.81
CA ALA A 116 -9.51 -24.00 -14.16
C ALA A 116 -10.92 -23.37 -14.16
N HIS A 117 -11.01 -22.16 -13.60
CA HIS A 117 -12.25 -21.38 -13.55
C HIS A 117 -12.04 -19.96 -14.08
N ASN A 118 -13.13 -19.32 -14.48
CA ASN A 118 -13.15 -17.92 -14.87
C ASN A 118 -14.39 -17.20 -14.32
N LEU A 119 -14.21 -15.94 -13.97
CA LEU A 119 -15.30 -15.05 -13.59
C LEU A 119 -15.70 -14.20 -14.78
N THR A 120 -16.99 -14.22 -15.14
CA THR A 120 -17.56 -13.32 -16.15
C THR A 120 -18.62 -12.43 -15.52
N ILE A 121 -18.50 -11.11 -15.75
CA ILE A 121 -19.54 -10.15 -15.40
C ILE A 121 -20.38 -9.92 -16.65
N GLN A 122 -21.69 -10.16 -16.57
CA GLN A 122 -22.60 -9.92 -17.70
C GLN A 122 -22.56 -8.44 -18.12
N GLY A 123 -22.37 -8.19 -19.41
CA GLY A 123 -22.18 -6.84 -19.96
C GLY A 123 -20.84 -6.18 -19.60
N GLY A 124 -19.93 -6.90 -18.95
CA GLY A 124 -18.62 -6.44 -18.51
C GLY A 124 -17.47 -7.26 -19.06
N LYS A 125 -16.34 -7.23 -18.34
CA LYS A 125 -15.15 -8.02 -18.65
C LYS A 125 -15.22 -9.41 -18.04
N HIS A 126 -14.42 -10.32 -18.57
CA HIS A 126 -14.16 -11.63 -17.99
C HIS A 126 -12.69 -11.72 -17.53
N THR A 127 -12.41 -12.55 -16.53
CA THR A 127 -11.04 -12.90 -16.16
C THR A 127 -10.48 -13.95 -17.11
N ALA A 128 -9.15 -13.99 -17.23
CA ALA A 128 -8.48 -15.15 -17.81
C ALA A 128 -8.79 -16.40 -16.96
N ASN A 129 -8.53 -17.59 -17.51
CA ASN A 129 -8.65 -18.85 -16.76
C ASN A 129 -7.62 -18.87 -15.62
N ILE A 130 -8.11 -19.03 -14.40
CA ILE A 130 -7.30 -19.09 -13.18
C ILE A 130 -7.17 -20.56 -12.80
N ALA A 131 -5.94 -21.05 -12.69
CA ALA A 131 -5.62 -22.43 -12.30
C ALA A 131 -5.54 -22.57 -10.78
#